data_AF-A0A7H1RUU0-F1
#
_entry.id   AF-A0A7H1RUU0-F1
#
_cell.length_a   1.000
_cell.length_b   1.000
_cell.length_c   1.000
_cell.angle_alpha   90.00
_cell.angle_beta   90.00
_cell.angle_gamma   90.00
#
_symmetry.space_group_name_H-M   'P 1'
#
loop_
_entity.id
_entity.type
_entity.pdbx_description
1 polymer ?
#
loop_
_entity_poly.entity_id
_entity_poly.type
_entity_poly.pdbx_seq_one_letter_code
_entity_poly.pdbx_strand_id
1 'polypeptide(L)'
;MPNHLPMEENVMDMLIGGFSVVMLIAVVTIVFLWRRNREGRVFLWILAHFLLLSLAVSFALKAISFDLTHAQASEEISLLLGKAGMAWGAGMVCLLVGIVKLSRR
;
A
#
# COMPACT_ATOMS: atom_id res chain seq x y z
N MET A 1 1.38 -17.49 -29.38
CA MET A 1 1.81 -16.55 -28.33
C MET A 1 0.60 -16.31 -27.44
N PRO A 2 0.71 -16.37 -26.11
CA PRO A 2 -0.44 -16.05 -25.26
C PRO A 2 -0.74 -14.56 -25.41
N ASN A 3 -1.95 -14.25 -25.87
CA ASN A 3 -2.47 -12.89 -25.92
C ASN A 3 -2.70 -12.45 -24.47
N HIS A 4 -1.79 -11.65 -23.92
CA HIS A 4 -2.03 -11.01 -22.64
C HIS A 4 -3.08 -9.91 -22.87
N LEU A 5 -4.27 -10.09 -22.30
CA LEU A 5 -5.29 -9.04 -22.29
C LEU A 5 -4.90 -8.00 -21.24
N PRO A 6 -4.82 -6.71 -21.58
CA PRO A 6 -4.61 -5.67 -20.58
C PRO A 6 -5.76 -5.67 -19.56
N MET A 7 -5.47 -5.29 -18.32
CA MET A 7 -6.49 -5.20 -17.28
C MET A 7 -7.51 -4.12 -17.67
N GLU A 8 -8.80 -4.46 -17.64
CA GLU A 8 -9.86 -3.53 -18.02
C GLU A 8 -9.91 -2.32 -17.06
N GLU A 9 -10.10 -1.12 -17.62
CA GLU A 9 -10.14 0.15 -16.87
C GLU A 9 -11.15 0.10 -15.71
N ASN A 10 -12.34 -0.48 -15.96
CA ASN A 10 -13.38 -0.64 -14.94
C ASN A 10 -12.96 -1.55 -13.77
N VAL A 11 -12.12 -2.57 -14.03
CA VAL A 11 -11.59 -3.44 -12.98
C VAL A 11 -10.51 -2.71 -12.17
N MET A 12 -9.69 -1.88 -12.82
CA MET A 12 -8.72 -1.03 -12.13
C MET A 12 -9.40 0.00 -11.23
N ASP A 13 -10.47 0.64 -11.69
CA ASP A 13 -11.26 1.58 -10.88
C ASP A 13 -11.91 0.90 -9.68
N MET A 14 -12.46 -0.30 -9.87
CA MET A 14 -13.04 -1.08 -8.78
C MET A 14 -11.97 -1.47 -7.73
N LEU A 15 -10.77 -1.85 -8.18
CA LEU A 15 -9.65 -2.19 -7.30
C LEU A 15 -9.16 -0.97 -6.51
N ILE A 16 -9.00 0.17 -7.17
CA ILE A 16 -8.61 1.45 -6.54
C ILE A 16 -9.68 1.87 -5.52
N GLY A 17 -10.96 1.85 -5.93
CA GLY A 17 -12.07 2.22 -5.06
C GLY A 17 -12.16 1.35 -3.81
N GLY A 18 -12.06 0.02 -3.97
CA GLY A 18 -12.06 -0.93 -2.86
C GLY A 18 -10.90 -0.69 -1.89
N PHE A 19 -9.68 -0.50 -2.43
CA PHE A 19 -8.52 -0.16 -1.62
C PHE A 19 -8.70 1.16 -0.86
N SER A 20 -9.19 2.21 -1.53
CA SER A 20 -9.43 3.52 -0.92
C SER A 20 -10.43 3.45 0.24
N VAL A 21 -11.52 2.68 0.11
CA VAL A 21 -12.51 2.50 1.18
C VAL A 21 -11.89 1.81 2.39
N VAL A 22 -11.15 0.71 2.19
CA VAL A 22 -10.49 -0.02 3.28
C VAL A 22 -9.45 0.86 3.98
N MET A 23 -8.65 1.60 3.21
CA MET A 23 -7.67 2.54 3.76
C MET A 23 -8.31 3.67 4.56
N LEU A 24 -9.43 4.22 4.08
CA LEU A 24 -10.18 5.26 4.79
C LEU A 24 -10.66 4.75 6.16
N ILE A 25 -11.27 3.56 6.20
CA ILE A 25 -11.74 2.94 7.44
C ILE A 25 -10.57 2.70 8.40
N ALA A 26 -9.45 2.21 7.90
CA ALA A 26 -8.24 1.97 8.69
C ALA A 26 -7.69 3.26 9.30
N VAL A 27 -7.54 4.33 8.51
CA VAL A 27 -7.05 5.63 8.97
C VAL A 27 -8.00 6.23 10.01
N VAL A 28 -9.32 6.21 9.76
CA VAL A 28 -10.32 6.72 10.71
C VAL A 28 -10.24 5.97 12.04
N THR A 29 -10.10 4.64 11.99
CA THR A 29 -9.97 3.80 13.18
C THR A 29 -8.72 4.20 13.99
N ILE A 30 -7.57 4.37 13.35
CA ILE A 30 -6.34 4.78 14.02
C ILE A 30 -6.45 6.18 14.60
N VAL A 31 -7.02 7.14 13.87
CA VAL A 31 -7.23 8.51 14.37
C VAL A 31 -8.16 8.52 15.58
N PHE A 32 -9.21 7.70 15.56
CA PHE A 32 -10.13 7.55 16.69
C PHE A 32 -9.41 6.97 17.91
N LEU A 33 -8.65 5.87 17.74
CA LEU A 33 -7.87 5.27 18.83
C LEU A 33 -6.81 6.24 19.37
N TRP A 34 -6.15 7.00 18.50
CA TRP A 34 -5.18 8.02 18.90
C TRP A 34 -5.83 9.09 19.77
N ARG A 35 -6.99 9.65 19.38
CA ARG A 35 -7.68 10.65 20.22
C ARG A 35 -8.04 10.12 21.62
N ARG A 36 -8.29 8.82 21.75
CA ARG A 36 -8.64 8.17 23.03
C ARG A 36 -7.42 7.88 23.92
N ASN A 37 -6.24 7.65 23.34
CA ASN A 37 -5.04 7.30 24.09
C ASN A 37 -4.03 8.46 24.14
N ARG A 38 -3.56 8.81 25.35
CA ARG A 38 -2.56 9.88 25.58
C ARG A 38 -1.19 9.65 24.92
N GLU A 39 -0.92 8.44 24.45
CA GLU A 39 0.38 8.07 23.88
C GLU A 39 0.34 7.94 22.37
N GLY A 40 0.20 9.12 21.75
CA GLY A 40 0.11 9.30 20.30
C GLY A 40 1.29 8.76 19.50
N ARG A 41 2.46 8.56 20.13
CA ARG A 41 3.67 8.13 19.42
C ARG A 41 3.55 6.75 18.79
N VAL A 42 2.75 5.84 19.35
CA VAL A 42 2.55 4.48 18.79
C VAL A 42 1.69 4.56 17.52
N PHE A 43 0.63 5.37 17.55
CA PHE A 43 -0.26 5.55 16.41
C PHE A 43 0.43 6.22 15.22
N LEU A 44 1.46 7.04 15.46
CA LEU A 44 2.32 7.58 14.39
C LEU A 44 3.04 6.48 13.61
N TRP A 45 3.54 5.42 14.26
CA TRP A 45 4.20 4.29 13.57
C TRP A 45 3.21 3.50 12.70
N ILE A 46 2.00 3.29 13.21
CA ILE A 46 0.94 2.60 12.48
C ILE A 46 0.43 3.46 11.31
N LEU A 47 0.30 4.77 11.50
CA LEU A 47 -0.08 5.70 10.43
C LEU A 47 1.01 5.78 9.35
N ALA A 48 2.29 5.79 9.73
CA ALA A 48 3.41 5.71 8.81
C ALA A 48 3.37 4.40 7.98
N HIS A 49 3.02 3.27 8.59
CA HIS A 49 2.78 2.03 7.84
C HIS A 49 1.69 2.19 6.77
N PHE A 50 0.53 2.77 7.13
CA PHE A 50 -0.56 2.98 6.18
C PHE A 50 -0.18 3.88 5.00
N LEU A 51 0.62 4.93 5.24
CA LEU A 51 1.15 5.78 4.16
C LEU A 51 2.10 5.01 3.23
N LEU A 52 3.03 4.23 3.80
CA LEU A 52 3.97 3.41 3.04
C LEU A 52 3.26 2.29 2.26
N LEU A 53 2.22 1.69 2.84
CA LEU A 53 1.36 0.72 2.18
C LEU A 53 0.63 1.35 1.00
N SER A 54 0.06 2.54 1.16
CA SER A 54 -0.59 3.26 0.06
C SER A 54 0.38 3.58 -1.08
N LEU A 55 1.62 3.94 -0.76
CA LEU A 55 2.67 4.17 -1.75
C LEU A 55 3.05 2.86 -2.47
N ALA A 56 3.20 1.77 -1.73
CA ALA A 56 3.48 0.45 -2.28
C ALA A 56 2.39 -0.01 -3.25
N VAL A 57 1.12 0.14 -2.85
CA VAL A 57 -0.03 -0.20 -3.69
C VAL A 57 -0.10 0.70 -4.92
N SER A 58 0.22 1.99 -4.80
CA SER A 58 0.28 2.89 -5.96
C SER A 58 1.31 2.44 -7.01
N PHE A 59 2.49 1.96 -6.57
CA PHE A 59 3.48 1.38 -7.47
C PHE A 59 3.03 0.04 -8.05
N ALA A 60 2.39 -0.80 -7.26
CA ALA A 60 1.85 -2.07 -7.72
C ALA A 60 0.74 -1.88 -8.77
N LEU A 61 -0.19 -0.94 -8.53
CA LEU A 61 -1.26 -0.58 -9.48
C LEU A 61 -0.69 -0.08 -10.81
N LYS A 62 0.36 0.77 -10.76
CA LYS A 62 1.07 1.21 -11.97
C LYS A 62 1.78 0.06 -12.70
N ALA A 63 2.29 -0.92 -11.97
CA ALA A 63 2.95 -2.08 -12.56
C ALA A 63 1.95 -2.99 -13.29
N ILE A 64 0.77 -3.22 -12.73
CA ILE A 64 -0.25 -4.09 -13.33
C ILE A 64 -1.06 -3.40 -14.43
N SER A 65 -1.14 -2.07 -14.44
CA SER A 65 -1.79 -1.29 -15.50
C SER A 65 -0.88 -1.00 -16.68
N PHE A 66 0.36 -1.51 -16.68
CA PHE A 66 1.36 -1.19 -17.68
C PHE A 66 1.08 -1.90 -19.02
N ASP A 67 1.24 -1.19 -20.14
CA ASP A 67 1.01 -1.74 -21.47
C ASP A 67 2.18 -2.63 -21.92
N LEU A 68 1.88 -3.88 -22.24
CA LEU A 68 2.85 -4.90 -22.64
C LEU A 68 3.34 -4.75 -24.08
N THR A 69 2.77 -3.82 -24.85
CA THR A 69 3.24 -3.50 -26.21
C THR A 69 4.58 -2.76 -26.22
N HIS A 70 5.05 -2.26 -25.08
CA HIS A 70 6.36 -1.63 -24.95
C HIS A 70 7.49 -2.67 -24.92
N ALA A 71 8.53 -2.48 -25.75
CA ALA A 71 9.64 -3.42 -25.88
C ALA A 71 10.41 -3.68 -24.57
N GLN A 72 10.29 -2.79 -23.58
CA GLN A 72 10.89 -2.89 -22.25
C GLN A 72 9.87 -3.05 -21.11
N ALA A 73 8.62 -3.43 -21.40
CA ALA A 73 7.56 -3.53 -20.40
C ALA A 73 7.95 -4.42 -19.19
N SER A 74 8.61 -5.57 -19.43
CA SER A 74 9.03 -6.47 -18.35
C SER A 74 10.03 -5.86 -17.37
N GLU A 75 10.92 -4.98 -17.85
CA GLU A 75 11.93 -4.31 -17.03
C GLU A 75 11.26 -3.26 -16.13
N GLU A 76 10.39 -2.43 -16.72
CA GLU A 76 9.66 -1.37 -16.01
C GLU A 76 8.70 -1.93 -14.96
N ILE A 77 7.97 -2.99 -15.29
CA ILE A 77 7.07 -3.70 -14.36
C ILE A 77 7.88 -4.25 -13.18
N SER A 78 9.01 -4.91 -13.44
CA SER A 78 9.86 -5.47 -12.38
C SER A 78 10.42 -4.38 -11.47
N LEU A 79 10.80 -3.23 -12.03
CA LEU A 79 11.31 -2.09 -11.28
C LEU A 79 10.22 -1.45 -10.40
N LEU A 80 9.01 -1.27 -10.93
CA LEU A 80 7.86 -0.77 -10.18
C LEU A 80 7.48 -1.74 -9.05
N LEU A 81 7.46 -3.04 -9.33
CA LEU A 81 7.18 -4.08 -8.33
C LEU A 81 8.26 -4.12 -7.25
N GLY A 82 9.53 -3.93 -7.60
CA GLY A 82 10.63 -3.80 -6.66
C GLY A 82 10.47 -2.57 -5.74
N LYS A 83 10.09 -1.41 -6.28
CA LYS A 83 9.76 -0.21 -5.49
C LYS A 83 8.56 -0.44 -4.58
N ALA A 84 7.52 -1.12 -5.07
CA ALA A 84 6.36 -1.50 -4.27
C ALA A 84 6.77 -2.38 -3.09
N GLY A 85 7.58 -3.42 -3.34
CA GLY A 85 8.10 -4.33 -2.32
C GLY A 85 8.95 -3.62 -1.27
N MET A 86 9.83 -2.70 -1.67
CA MET A 86 10.64 -1.90 -0.73
C MET A 86 9.77 -0.99 0.15
N ALA A 87 8.81 -0.29 -0.45
CA ALA A 87 7.88 0.57 0.31
C ALA A 87 7.03 -0.23 1.29
N TRP A 88 6.51 -1.39 0.86
CA TRP A 88 5.76 -2.30 1.72
C TRP A 88 6.62 -2.85 2.86
N GLY A 89 7.85 -3.30 2.56
CA GLY A 89 8.77 -3.83 3.56
C GLY A 89 9.14 -2.80 4.62
N ALA A 90 9.45 -1.56 4.21
CA ALA A 90 9.67 -0.45 5.13
C ALA A 90 8.41 -0.18 5.98
N GLY A 91 7.23 -0.21 5.36
CA GLY A 91 5.96 -0.13 6.06
C GLY A 91 5.81 -1.22 7.12
N MET A 92 6.13 -2.46 6.80
CA MET A 92 5.98 -3.59 7.72
C MET A 92 6.88 -3.43 8.96
N VAL A 93 8.10 -2.91 8.79
CA VAL A 93 8.97 -2.56 9.94
C VAL A 93 8.29 -1.51 10.83
N CYS A 94 7.70 -0.46 10.25
CA CYS A 94 6.95 0.54 11.03
C CYS A 94 5.78 -0.09 11.80
N LEU A 95 5.02 -1.00 11.18
CA LEU A 95 3.92 -1.70 11.82
C LEU A 95 4.40 -2.54 13.00
N LEU A 96 5.44 -3.36 12.81
CA LEU A 96 6.01 -4.21 13.85
C LEU A 96 6.51 -3.37 15.03
N VAL A 97 7.20 -2.26 14.77
CA VAL A 97 7.63 -1.32 15.83
C VAL A 97 6.42 -0.74 16.58
N GLY A 98 5.35 -0.38 15.86
CA GLY A 98 4.09 0.06 16.46
C GLY A 98 3.49 -1.00 17.39
N ILE A 99 3.37 -2.24 16.92
CA ILE A 99 2.81 -3.37 17.69
C ILE A 99 3.65 -3.67 18.93
N VAL A 100 4.98 -3.75 18.79
CA VAL A 100 5.88 -4.02 19.94
C VAL A 100 5.76 -2.93 21.01
N LYS A 101 5.65 -1.66 20.60
CA LYS A 101 5.43 -0.55 21.53
C LYS A 101 4.04 -0.55 22.17
N LEU A 102 3.04 -1.08 21.48
CA LEU A 102 1.70 -1.25 22.03
C LEU A 102 1.66 -2.41 23.04
N SER A 103 2.31 -3.53 22.73
CA SER A 103 2.36 -4.74 23.56
C SER A 103 3.19 -4.58 24.85
N ARG A 104 4.09 -3.60 24.91
CA ARG A 104 4.87 -3.29 26.13
C ARG A 104 4.11 -2.40 27.13
N ARG A 105 2.84 -2.08 26.86
CA ARG A 105 1.93 -1.41 27.79
C ARG A 105 1.03 -2.42 28.45
#